data_AF-A0A933YW67-F1
#
_entry.id   AF-A0A933YW67-F1
#
_cell.length_a   1.000
_cell.length_b   1.000
_cell.length_c   1.000
_cell.angle_alpha   90.00
_cell.angle_beta   90.00
_cell.angle_gamma   90.00
#
_symmetry.space_group_name_H-M   'P 1'
#
loop_
_entity.id
_entity.type
_entity.pdbx_description
1 polymer ?
#
loop_
_entity_poly.entity_id
_entity_poly.type
_entity_poly.pdbx_seq_one_letter_code
_entity_poly.pdbx_strand_id
1 'polypeptide(L)'
;MAEKAYTGRITVDPITRIEGHLRIDVEVKDGVIANSWSSAQLFRGLEMIVLGRPPEDVHHYVQRACGVCTNSHSLASIRAVENAVGVKPPPAAELVRHLILGMLNIHDHLVHFYHLNALDYFDMATALKADPVAAAKLATQVSGREVQPGDYFIVQAKLKKFVESGQLGWLTNAYFLGGHPSYRLTPEENLILASNYLEGLRVQVKLAHAWAIFAGKNPHAQTMRVGGVTCYESLQPERLAEFKAIYDECVPFLRHNYMGDLILLGRRYPEACVYGRTTNYMDFSDFHDPETGKNPAFRGGVMWKRNLKQVEEFDPGALKEDVTRSWYQGAEARHPYEGRTEPVPGDFDPNGKYSWVKAPRYKGESVETGPLARQAIAYARGDKATLQFMNAWLGACNLKPENMFSTLGRTAARMVETQVLVDLISGWHRDLAARAKHPDVEICRSWKMPDKAKGVGYVTAPRGGLSHWIRIEGGKTANYQMVVPSTWNLGPRCAAGKLSAVEECLVGNPIADPERPVEILRSVHSYDPCIACAVHVIHAGGEKTFKVL
;
A
#
# COMPACT_ATOMS: atom_id res chain seq x y z
N MET A 1 -7.60 -2.09 -43.96
CA MET A 1 -8.85 -2.06 -43.18
C MET A 1 -8.45 -1.76 -41.74
N ALA A 2 -9.01 -0.73 -41.09
CA ALA A 2 -8.72 -0.50 -39.68
C ALA A 2 -9.22 -1.72 -38.89
N GLU A 3 -8.33 -2.34 -38.10
CA GLU A 3 -8.70 -3.42 -37.19
C GLU A 3 -9.80 -2.89 -36.26
N LYS A 4 -10.92 -3.62 -36.15
CA LYS A 4 -12.02 -3.19 -35.27
C LYS A 4 -11.53 -3.27 -33.82
N ALA A 5 -11.74 -2.21 -33.05
CA ALA A 5 -11.38 -2.18 -31.63
C ALA A 5 -12.10 -3.28 -30.86
N TYR A 6 -11.41 -3.90 -29.90
CA TYR A 6 -11.90 -5.08 -29.18
C TYR A 6 -13.21 -4.80 -28.44
N THR A 7 -14.16 -5.74 -28.54
CA THR A 7 -15.40 -5.76 -27.75
C THR A 7 -15.60 -7.16 -27.21
N GLY A 8 -15.71 -7.29 -25.89
CA GLY A 8 -15.77 -8.59 -25.23
C GLY A 8 -15.40 -8.51 -23.75
N ARG A 9 -15.31 -9.67 -23.10
CA ARG A 9 -14.92 -9.77 -21.69
C ARG A 9 -13.45 -10.19 -21.60
N ILE A 10 -12.70 -9.45 -20.79
CA ILE A 10 -11.32 -9.80 -20.43
C ILE A 10 -11.30 -10.21 -18.96
N THR A 11 -10.63 -11.31 -18.67
CA THR A 11 -10.37 -11.79 -17.32
C THR A 11 -8.86 -11.83 -17.11
N VAL A 12 -8.40 -11.23 -16.02
CA VAL A 12 -7.02 -11.39 -15.56
C VAL A 12 -7.03 -12.11 -14.21
N ASP A 13 -6.64 -13.38 -14.25
CA ASP A 13 -6.63 -14.28 -13.10
C ASP A 13 -5.50 -15.32 -13.28
N PRO A 14 -4.41 -15.24 -12.49
CA PRO A 14 -4.20 -14.30 -11.39
C PRO A 14 -3.79 -12.90 -11.87
N ILE A 15 -4.21 -11.86 -11.15
CA ILE A 15 -3.44 -10.61 -11.10
C ILE A 15 -2.13 -10.92 -10.35
N THR A 16 -1.01 -10.89 -11.06
CA THR A 16 0.33 -11.13 -10.49
C THR A 16 0.94 -9.84 -9.95
N ARG A 17 2.12 -9.91 -9.29
CA ARG A 17 2.81 -8.73 -8.71
C ARG A 17 1.96 -7.94 -7.71
N ILE A 18 1.09 -8.64 -7.01
CA ILE A 18 0.38 -8.13 -5.84
C ILE A 18 0.63 -9.09 -4.68
N GLU A 19 0.17 -8.72 -3.49
CA GLU A 19 0.02 -9.69 -2.43
C GLU A 19 -1.38 -10.34 -2.52
N GLY A 20 -1.39 -11.68 -2.49
CA GLY A 20 -2.61 -12.48 -2.39
C GLY A 20 -3.24 -12.83 -3.74
N HIS A 21 -4.54 -13.12 -3.74
CA HIS A 21 -5.23 -13.75 -4.88
C HIS A 21 -6.38 -12.87 -5.36
N LEU A 22 -6.16 -12.14 -6.44
CA LEU A 22 -7.14 -11.25 -7.04
C LEU A 22 -7.44 -11.69 -8.47
N ARG A 23 -8.72 -11.72 -8.77
CA ARG A 23 -9.28 -11.83 -10.11
C ARG A 23 -9.91 -10.48 -10.48
N ILE A 24 -9.61 -10.01 -11.69
CA ILE A 24 -10.27 -8.84 -12.28
C ILE A 24 -10.98 -9.27 -13.55
N ASP A 25 -12.26 -8.95 -13.65
CA ASP A 25 -13.03 -9.06 -14.87
C ASP A 25 -13.39 -7.67 -15.37
N VAL A 26 -13.31 -7.47 -16.68
CA VAL A 26 -13.78 -6.24 -17.33
C VAL A 26 -14.59 -6.56 -18.57
N GLU A 27 -15.62 -5.76 -18.82
CA GLU A 27 -16.30 -5.71 -20.11
C GLU A 27 -15.72 -4.55 -20.91
N VAL A 28 -15.26 -4.84 -22.12
CA VAL A 28 -14.67 -3.87 -23.04
C VAL A 28 -15.63 -3.66 -24.21
N LYS A 29 -15.82 -2.40 -24.59
CA LYS A 29 -16.58 -1.99 -25.76
C LYS A 29 -15.74 -1.01 -26.57
N ASP A 30 -15.52 -1.33 -27.84
CA ASP A 30 -14.74 -0.51 -28.78
C ASP A 30 -13.36 -0.12 -28.22
N GLY A 31 -12.67 -1.06 -27.56
CA GLY A 31 -11.34 -0.87 -26.97
C GLY A 31 -11.33 -0.10 -25.65
N VAL A 32 -12.49 0.19 -25.04
CA VAL A 32 -12.61 0.92 -23.77
C VAL A 32 -13.38 0.09 -22.75
N ILE A 33 -12.89 0.05 -21.50
CA ILE A 33 -13.57 -0.65 -20.41
C ILE A 33 -14.90 0.03 -20.09
N ALA A 34 -16.00 -0.70 -20.25
CA ALA A 34 -17.35 -0.25 -19.94
C ALA A 34 -17.83 -0.67 -18.54
N ASN A 35 -17.30 -1.77 -18.01
CA ASN A 35 -17.66 -2.32 -16.70
C ASN A 35 -16.52 -3.15 -16.11
N SER A 36 -16.51 -3.34 -14.79
CA SER A 36 -15.42 -4.03 -14.08
C SER A 36 -15.90 -4.73 -12.80
N TRP A 37 -15.19 -5.77 -12.38
CA TRP A 37 -15.42 -6.49 -11.12
C TRP A 37 -14.09 -6.79 -10.43
N SER A 38 -14.03 -6.52 -9.12
CA SER A 38 -12.90 -6.87 -8.26
C SER A 38 -13.24 -8.06 -7.37
N SER A 39 -12.53 -9.17 -7.57
CA SER A 39 -12.89 -10.46 -7.00
C SER A 39 -11.72 -11.09 -6.26
N ALA A 40 -11.62 -10.83 -4.95
CA ALA A 40 -10.69 -11.55 -4.07
C ALA A 40 -11.07 -13.03 -3.91
N GLN A 41 -10.12 -13.93 -4.23
CA GLN A 41 -10.35 -15.38 -4.36
C GLN A 41 -10.00 -16.20 -3.11
N LEU A 42 -9.46 -15.58 -2.07
CA LEU A 42 -8.97 -16.29 -0.89
C LEU A 42 -9.72 -15.85 0.37
N PHE A 43 -10.31 -16.80 1.11
CA PHE A 43 -10.78 -16.60 2.48
C PHE A 43 -10.06 -17.46 3.49
N ARG A 44 -10.13 -16.98 4.72
CA ARG A 44 -9.25 -17.39 5.75
C ARG A 44 -9.89 -17.26 7.19
N GLY A 45 -10.46 -16.12 7.59
CA GLY A 45 -11.21 -15.94 8.86
C GLY A 45 -10.50 -15.55 10.20
N LEU A 46 -9.48 -14.67 10.24
CA LEU A 46 -8.76 -14.29 11.48
C LEU A 46 -9.68 -13.64 12.52
N GLU A 47 -10.67 -12.87 12.07
CA GLU A 47 -11.68 -12.25 12.94
C GLU A 47 -12.41 -13.32 13.78
N MET A 48 -12.64 -14.50 13.21
CA MET A 48 -13.23 -15.65 13.91
C MET A 48 -12.20 -16.34 14.81
N ILE A 49 -10.96 -16.49 14.33
CA ILE A 49 -9.88 -17.21 15.03
C ILE A 49 -9.53 -16.55 16.37
N VAL A 50 -9.67 -15.23 16.49
CA VAL A 50 -9.26 -14.47 17.68
C VAL A 50 -10.35 -14.33 18.73
N LEU A 51 -11.59 -14.76 18.45
CA LEU A 51 -12.67 -14.74 19.43
C LEU A 51 -12.33 -15.62 20.65
N GLY A 52 -12.66 -15.15 21.84
CA GLY A 52 -12.36 -15.81 23.12
C GLY A 52 -10.91 -15.71 23.59
N ARG A 53 -9.99 -15.16 22.79
CA ARG A 53 -8.57 -15.01 23.17
C ARG A 53 -8.35 -13.79 24.08
N PRO A 54 -7.25 -13.78 24.88
CA PRO A 54 -6.80 -12.58 25.57
C PRO A 54 -6.56 -11.43 24.58
N PRO A 55 -7.20 -10.26 24.75
CA PRO A 55 -7.05 -9.12 23.85
C PRO A 55 -5.60 -8.69 23.57
N GLU A 56 -4.74 -8.78 24.57
CA GLU A 56 -3.31 -8.47 24.49
C GLU A 56 -2.51 -9.42 23.60
N ASP A 57 -3.00 -10.63 23.33
CA ASP A 57 -2.34 -11.59 22.45
C ASP A 57 -2.78 -11.43 20.98
N VAL A 58 -3.93 -10.78 20.74
CA VAL A 58 -4.57 -10.73 19.41
C VAL A 58 -3.65 -10.15 18.36
N HIS A 59 -2.83 -9.16 18.73
CA HIS A 59 -1.91 -8.50 17.78
C HIS A 59 -0.92 -9.48 17.15
N HIS A 60 -0.53 -10.56 17.84
CA HIS A 60 0.32 -11.60 17.27
C HIS A 60 -0.37 -12.36 16.15
N TYR A 61 -1.67 -12.65 16.28
CA TYR A 61 -2.46 -13.33 15.26
C TYR A 61 -2.69 -12.43 14.06
N VAL A 62 -3.20 -11.22 14.28
CA VAL A 62 -3.58 -10.32 13.20
C VAL A 62 -2.39 -9.72 12.46
N GLN A 63 -1.19 -9.72 13.04
CA GLN A 63 0.04 -9.42 12.30
C GLN A 63 0.27 -10.38 11.12
N ARG A 64 -0.26 -11.62 11.17
CA ARG A 64 -0.19 -12.60 10.07
C ARG A 64 -1.30 -12.39 9.03
N ALA A 65 -2.04 -11.29 9.12
CA ALA A 65 -2.89 -10.84 8.03
C ALA A 65 -2.09 -10.58 6.76
N CYS A 66 -0.90 -9.97 6.79
CA CYS A 66 -0.08 -9.79 5.58
C CYS A 66 1.40 -9.66 5.98
N GLY A 67 2.27 -10.33 5.22
CA GLY A 67 3.73 -10.23 5.38
C GLY A 67 4.34 -9.01 4.68
N VAL A 68 3.64 -8.45 3.69
CA VAL A 68 4.05 -7.23 2.97
C VAL A 68 3.73 -5.99 3.80
N CYS A 69 2.44 -5.76 4.12
CA CYS A 69 1.98 -4.71 5.04
C CYS A 69 2.32 -5.01 6.52
N THR A 70 3.42 -5.73 6.78
CA THR A 70 3.77 -6.26 8.11
C THR A 70 3.79 -5.17 9.16
N ASN A 71 3.50 -5.52 10.42
CA ASN A 71 3.46 -4.64 11.60
C ASN A 71 2.26 -3.71 11.66
N SER A 72 1.70 -3.26 10.53
CA SER A 72 0.52 -2.37 10.51
C SER A 72 -0.65 -2.93 11.32
N HIS A 73 -1.02 -4.19 11.07
CA HIS A 73 -2.08 -4.90 11.81
C HIS A 73 -1.74 -5.13 13.29
N SER A 74 -0.47 -5.39 13.60
CA SER A 74 -0.03 -5.54 15.00
C SER A 74 -0.22 -4.22 15.75
N LEU A 75 0.25 -3.11 15.16
CA LEU A 75 0.12 -1.78 15.74
C LEU A 75 -1.35 -1.34 15.83
N ALA A 76 -2.16 -1.58 14.81
CA ALA A 76 -3.60 -1.28 14.84
C ALA A 76 -4.30 -2.06 15.96
N SER A 77 -4.00 -3.35 16.11
CA SER A 77 -4.52 -4.16 17.21
C SER A 77 -4.09 -3.65 18.57
N ILE A 78 -2.80 -3.33 18.73
CA ILE A 78 -2.27 -2.80 19.99
C ILE A 78 -2.97 -1.49 20.33
N ARG A 79 -3.07 -0.56 19.39
CA ARG A 79 -3.79 0.71 19.58
C ARG A 79 -5.27 0.50 19.92
N ALA A 80 -5.92 -0.51 19.34
CA ALA A 80 -7.31 -0.84 19.68
C ALA A 80 -7.47 -1.29 21.14
N VAL A 81 -6.54 -2.12 21.63
CA VAL A 81 -6.53 -2.56 23.03
C VAL A 81 -6.12 -1.40 23.95
N GLU A 82 -5.12 -0.60 23.58
CA GLU A 82 -4.70 0.58 24.34
C GLU A 82 -5.84 1.59 24.50
N ASN A 83 -6.61 1.80 23.43
CA ASN A 83 -7.82 2.60 23.46
C ASN A 83 -8.89 2.01 24.39
N ALA A 84 -9.09 0.69 24.36
CA ALA A 84 -10.06 0.01 25.21
C ALA A 84 -9.70 0.06 26.72
N VAL A 85 -8.41 -0.05 27.05
CA VAL A 85 -7.94 -0.06 28.45
C VAL A 85 -7.53 1.33 28.96
N GLY A 86 -7.51 2.34 28.09
CA GLY A 86 -7.16 3.72 28.44
C GLY A 86 -5.69 3.96 28.75
N VAL A 87 -4.78 3.05 28.37
CA VAL A 87 -3.34 3.23 28.57
C VAL A 87 -2.76 4.08 27.44
N LYS A 88 -1.96 5.08 27.80
CA LYS A 88 -1.16 5.86 26.84
C LYS A 88 0.30 5.41 26.93
N PRO A 89 0.89 4.91 25.85
CA PRO A 89 2.30 4.54 25.82
C PRO A 89 3.22 5.75 26.10
N PRO A 90 4.44 5.54 26.61
CA PRO A 90 5.41 6.62 26.79
C PRO A 90 5.84 7.27 25.46
N PRO A 91 6.26 8.55 25.46
CA PRO A 91 6.70 9.23 24.23
C PRO A 91 7.83 8.53 23.47
N ALA A 92 8.79 7.93 24.18
CA ALA A 92 9.87 7.17 23.54
C ALA A 92 9.34 5.91 22.83
N ALA A 93 8.31 5.26 23.38
CA ALA A 93 7.66 4.11 22.76
C ALA A 93 6.89 4.51 21.48
N GLU A 94 6.19 5.65 21.49
CA GLU A 94 5.51 6.17 20.30
C GLU A 94 6.51 6.56 19.21
N LEU A 95 7.65 7.17 19.56
CA LEU A 95 8.73 7.43 18.60
C LEU A 95 9.28 6.14 17.97
N VAL A 96 9.49 5.09 18.76
CA VAL A 96 9.89 3.77 18.23
C VAL A 96 8.81 3.22 17.28
N ARG A 97 7.52 3.32 17.63
CA ARG A 97 6.42 2.89 16.77
C ARG A 97 6.33 3.71 15.48
N HIS A 98 6.58 5.02 15.54
CA HIS A 98 6.66 5.88 14.36
C HIS A 98 7.81 5.47 13.44
N LEU A 99 8.99 5.17 13.99
CA LEU A 99 10.12 4.68 13.22
C LEU A 99 9.79 3.33 12.55
N ILE A 100 9.19 2.39 13.29
CA ILE A 100 8.78 1.08 12.75
C ILE A 100 7.74 1.23 11.62
N LEU A 101 6.72 2.08 11.80
CA LEU A 101 5.66 2.29 10.80
C LEU A 101 6.14 3.13 9.61
N GLY A 102 6.95 4.15 9.85
CA GLY A 102 7.55 4.98 8.79
C GLY A 102 8.50 4.17 7.91
N MET A 103 9.35 3.34 8.53
CA MET A 103 10.24 2.43 7.80
C MET A 103 9.47 1.37 7.02
N LEU A 104 8.36 0.84 7.56
CA LEU A 104 7.43 -0.01 6.79
C LEU A 104 6.96 0.72 5.53
N ASN A 105 6.41 1.93 5.67
CA ASN A 105 5.85 2.67 4.55
C ASN A 105 6.92 2.94 3.47
N ILE A 106 8.14 3.36 3.84
CA ILE A 106 9.21 3.58 2.87
C ILE A 106 9.65 2.28 2.19
N HIS A 107 9.84 1.19 2.95
CA HIS A 107 10.24 -0.11 2.41
C HIS A 107 9.18 -0.66 1.45
N ASP A 108 7.91 -0.69 1.87
CA ASP A 108 6.78 -1.18 1.08
C ASP A 108 6.63 -0.34 -0.20
N HIS A 109 6.70 0.99 -0.11
CA HIS A 109 6.58 1.87 -1.27
C HIS A 109 7.68 1.69 -2.30
N LEU A 110 8.92 1.50 -1.86
CA LEU A 110 10.05 1.23 -2.76
C LEU A 110 9.87 -0.13 -3.45
N VAL A 111 9.56 -1.18 -2.68
CA VAL A 111 9.35 -2.53 -3.23
C VAL A 111 8.16 -2.54 -4.18
N HIS A 112 7.07 -1.87 -3.82
CA HIS A 112 5.89 -1.73 -4.67
C HIS A 112 6.25 -1.07 -5.99
N PHE A 113 6.88 0.10 -5.96
CA PHE A 113 7.19 0.80 -7.21
C PHE A 113 8.08 -0.04 -8.11
N TYR A 114 9.24 -0.47 -7.63
CA TYR A 114 10.21 -1.15 -8.49
C TYR A 114 9.79 -2.58 -8.80
N HIS A 115 9.46 -3.38 -7.79
CA HIS A 115 9.34 -4.83 -7.95
C HIS A 115 7.92 -5.30 -8.24
N LEU A 116 6.91 -4.45 -8.00
CA LEU A 116 5.51 -4.78 -8.27
C LEU A 116 4.93 -3.97 -9.43
N ASN A 117 5.17 -2.67 -9.55
CA ASN A 117 4.47 -1.81 -10.50
C ASN A 117 5.29 -1.40 -11.74
N ALA A 118 6.60 -1.16 -11.61
CA ALA A 118 7.39 -0.54 -12.67
C ALA A 118 7.44 -1.38 -13.96
N LEU A 119 7.38 -2.70 -13.88
CA LEU A 119 7.34 -3.60 -15.05
C LEU A 119 6.09 -3.42 -15.93
N ASP A 120 5.07 -2.69 -15.45
CA ASP A 120 3.94 -2.27 -16.30
C ASP A 120 4.31 -1.13 -17.26
N TYR A 121 5.45 -0.47 -17.04
CA TYR A 121 5.84 0.76 -17.73
C TYR A 121 7.19 0.67 -18.44
N PHE A 122 8.10 -0.21 -18.04
CA PHE A 122 9.39 -0.30 -18.71
C PHE A 122 9.60 -1.68 -19.33
N ASP A 123 10.28 -1.68 -20.48
CA ASP A 123 10.62 -2.89 -21.23
C ASP A 123 12.09 -3.23 -20.94
N MET A 124 12.30 -4.22 -20.07
CA MET A 124 13.64 -4.64 -19.66
C MET A 124 14.42 -5.27 -20.82
N ALA A 125 13.76 -5.81 -21.85
CA ALA A 125 14.44 -6.40 -23.01
C ALA A 125 15.02 -5.31 -23.93
N THR A 126 14.34 -4.17 -24.07
CA THR A 126 14.86 -3.05 -24.88
C THR A 126 15.99 -2.28 -24.22
N ALA A 127 16.17 -2.37 -22.90
CA ALA A 127 17.32 -1.80 -22.19
C ALA A 127 18.68 -2.31 -22.74
N LEU A 128 18.70 -3.48 -23.38
CA LEU A 128 19.88 -4.04 -24.05
C LEU A 128 20.34 -3.23 -25.27
N LYS A 129 19.48 -2.39 -25.82
CA LYS A 129 19.74 -1.56 -27.00
C LYS A 129 20.17 -0.13 -26.63
N ALA A 130 20.20 0.20 -25.34
CA ALA A 130 20.51 1.54 -24.86
C ALA A 130 21.98 1.91 -25.07
N ASP A 131 22.26 3.20 -25.25
CA ASP A 131 23.58 3.78 -25.02
C ASP A 131 23.75 4.10 -23.52
N PRO A 132 24.66 3.40 -22.79
CA PRO A 132 24.89 3.66 -21.36
C PRO A 132 25.34 5.08 -21.03
N VAL A 133 26.07 5.75 -21.95
CA VAL A 133 26.54 7.13 -21.75
C VAL A 133 25.36 8.10 -21.84
N ALA A 134 24.51 7.94 -22.85
CA ALA A 134 23.29 8.73 -22.99
C ALA A 134 22.32 8.50 -21.82
N ALA A 135 22.15 7.24 -21.39
CA ALA A 135 21.33 6.89 -20.24
C ALA A 135 21.85 7.52 -18.94
N ALA A 136 23.16 7.49 -18.67
CA ALA A 136 23.75 8.11 -17.48
C ALA A 136 23.58 9.64 -17.47
N LYS A 137 23.76 10.28 -18.63
CA LYS A 137 23.51 11.72 -18.78
C LYS A 137 22.03 12.05 -18.50
N LEU A 138 21.11 11.27 -19.05
CA LEU A 138 19.67 11.47 -18.84
C LEU A 138 19.29 11.25 -17.36
N ALA A 139 19.76 10.19 -16.73
CA ALA A 139 19.56 9.92 -15.31
C ALA A 139 20.02 11.10 -14.45
N THR A 140 21.22 11.61 -14.74
CA THR A 140 21.78 12.79 -14.05
C THR A 140 20.87 14.01 -14.19
N GLN A 141 20.31 14.25 -15.38
CA GLN A 141 19.40 15.37 -15.63
C GLN A 141 18.06 15.24 -14.90
N VAL A 142 17.48 14.04 -14.81
CA VAL A 142 16.14 13.86 -14.22
C VAL A 142 16.16 13.67 -12.71
N SER A 143 17.20 13.05 -12.14
CA SER A 143 17.28 12.79 -10.70
C SER A 143 18.16 13.79 -9.95
N GLY A 144 18.97 14.59 -10.66
CA GLY A 144 19.93 15.52 -10.06
C GLY A 144 21.11 14.84 -9.37
N ARG A 145 21.38 13.56 -9.65
CA ARG A 145 22.49 12.77 -9.07
C ARG A 145 23.56 12.53 -10.13
N GLU A 146 24.83 12.50 -9.76
CA GLU A 146 25.87 12.08 -10.69
C GLU A 146 25.77 10.56 -10.94
N VAL A 147 25.70 10.17 -12.21
CA VAL A 147 25.65 8.76 -12.63
C VAL A 147 26.82 8.46 -13.55
N GLN A 148 27.59 7.44 -13.21
CA GLN A 148 28.72 7.02 -14.03
C GLN A 148 28.24 6.08 -15.16
N PRO A 149 28.58 6.34 -16.43
CA PRO A 149 28.22 5.44 -17.54
C PRO A 149 28.67 3.99 -17.34
N GLY A 150 29.78 3.77 -16.62
CA GLY A 150 30.30 2.45 -16.32
C GLY A 150 29.32 1.57 -15.54
N ASP A 151 28.51 2.15 -14.63
CA ASP A 151 27.53 1.40 -13.85
C ASP A 151 26.43 0.81 -14.76
N TYR A 152 25.99 1.60 -15.73
CA TYR A 152 24.99 1.19 -16.71
C TYR A 152 25.54 0.18 -17.72
N PHE A 153 26.81 0.29 -18.09
CA PHE A 153 27.47 -0.75 -18.89
C PHE A 153 27.49 -2.11 -18.17
N ILE A 154 27.79 -2.12 -16.86
CA ILE A 154 27.80 -3.34 -16.04
C ILE A 154 26.40 -3.96 -15.97
N VAL A 155 25.37 -3.14 -15.71
CA VAL A 155 23.98 -3.61 -15.65
C VAL A 155 23.54 -4.16 -17.00
N GLN A 156 23.78 -3.43 -18.08
CA GLN A 156 23.41 -3.85 -19.43
C GLN A 156 24.10 -5.16 -19.81
N ALA A 157 25.39 -5.32 -19.53
CA ALA A 157 26.13 -6.56 -19.77
C ALA A 157 25.56 -7.75 -18.97
N LYS A 158 25.15 -7.52 -17.72
CA LYS A 158 24.50 -8.54 -16.90
C LYS A 158 23.12 -8.94 -17.45
N LEU A 159 22.30 -7.96 -17.83
CA LEU A 159 20.99 -8.20 -18.45
C LEU A 159 21.14 -8.95 -19.77
N LYS A 160 22.15 -8.60 -20.58
CA LYS A 160 22.42 -9.28 -21.86
C LYS A 160 22.70 -10.77 -21.64
N LYS A 161 23.61 -11.12 -20.73
CA LYS A 161 23.89 -12.51 -20.37
C LYS A 161 22.66 -13.26 -19.86
N PHE A 162 21.83 -12.59 -19.05
CA PHE A 162 20.58 -13.16 -18.55
C PHE A 162 19.61 -13.48 -19.69
N VAL A 163 19.40 -12.57 -20.63
CA VAL A 163 18.51 -12.78 -21.79
C VAL A 163 19.08 -13.83 -22.74
N GLU A 164 20.39 -13.80 -23.03
CA GLU A 164 21.06 -14.77 -23.91
C GLU A 164 21.06 -16.20 -23.35
N SER A 165 20.85 -16.38 -22.04
CA SER A 165 20.66 -17.71 -21.46
C SER A 165 19.37 -18.42 -21.91
N GLY A 166 18.40 -17.67 -22.43
CA GLY A 166 17.05 -18.17 -22.74
C GLY A 166 16.17 -18.42 -21.51
N GLN A 167 16.70 -18.30 -20.29
CA GLN A 167 15.99 -18.54 -19.04
C GLN A 167 15.52 -17.23 -18.41
N LEU A 168 14.45 -16.64 -18.96
CA LEU A 168 13.96 -15.31 -18.59
C LEU A 168 13.34 -15.20 -17.18
N GLY A 169 13.18 -16.33 -16.47
CA GLY A 169 12.73 -16.34 -15.08
C GLY A 169 11.43 -15.56 -14.87
N TRP A 170 11.47 -14.56 -13.99
CA TRP A 170 10.31 -13.71 -13.67
C TRP A 170 9.87 -12.78 -14.81
N LEU A 171 10.63 -12.71 -15.92
CA LEU A 171 10.27 -11.96 -17.13
C LEU A 171 9.64 -12.86 -18.21
N THR A 172 9.52 -14.17 -17.98
CA THR A 172 8.91 -15.10 -18.93
C THR A 172 7.50 -14.63 -19.27
N ASN A 173 7.19 -14.50 -20.56
CA ASN A 173 5.91 -14.01 -21.10
C ASN A 173 5.50 -12.61 -20.61
N ALA A 174 6.45 -11.78 -20.17
CA ALA A 174 6.15 -10.40 -19.84
C ALA A 174 5.53 -9.68 -21.05
N TYR A 175 4.52 -8.84 -20.81
CA TYR A 175 3.71 -8.24 -21.88
C TYR A 175 4.51 -7.40 -22.88
N PHE A 176 5.65 -6.84 -22.47
CA PHE A 176 6.54 -6.08 -23.35
C PHE A 176 7.36 -6.94 -24.33
N LEU A 177 7.49 -8.26 -24.11
CA LEU A 177 8.27 -9.13 -24.99
C LEU A 177 7.69 -9.14 -26.42
N GLY A 178 8.56 -9.04 -27.42
CA GLY A 178 8.15 -8.89 -28.82
C GLY A 178 7.64 -7.50 -29.19
N GLY A 179 7.66 -6.55 -28.25
CA GLY A 179 7.09 -5.22 -28.42
C GLY A 179 5.62 -5.17 -28.04
N HIS A 180 5.22 -4.10 -27.37
CA HIS A 180 3.84 -3.85 -26.98
C HIS A 180 3.52 -2.36 -27.16
N PRO A 181 2.39 -2.00 -27.80
CA PRO A 181 2.09 -0.61 -28.14
C PRO A 181 2.07 0.30 -26.91
N SER A 182 1.61 -0.20 -25.77
CA SER A 182 1.49 0.60 -24.55
C SER A 182 2.82 0.81 -23.79
N TYR A 183 3.97 0.27 -24.21
CA TYR A 183 5.28 0.56 -23.61
C TYR A 183 6.00 1.66 -24.42
N ARG A 184 6.33 2.78 -23.78
CA ARG A 184 6.69 4.06 -24.44
C ARG A 184 8.09 4.59 -24.13
N LEU A 185 8.78 3.99 -23.16
CA LEU A 185 10.13 4.44 -22.78
C LEU A 185 11.15 4.13 -23.88
N THR A 186 12.14 5.00 -24.03
CA THR A 186 13.28 4.75 -24.91
C THR A 186 14.19 3.65 -24.32
N PRO A 187 15.08 3.04 -25.11
CA PRO A 187 16.08 2.10 -24.58
C PRO A 187 16.86 2.66 -23.37
N GLU A 188 17.28 3.92 -23.43
CA GLU A 188 18.02 4.60 -22.35
C GLU A 188 17.17 4.72 -21.08
N GLU A 189 15.91 5.16 -21.20
CA GLU A 189 14.98 5.25 -20.08
C GLU A 189 14.68 3.87 -19.47
N ASN A 190 14.54 2.85 -20.31
CA ASN A 190 14.39 1.46 -19.86
C ASN A 190 15.64 0.97 -19.11
N LEU A 191 16.84 1.35 -19.53
CA LEU A 191 18.08 0.99 -18.83
C LEU A 191 18.18 1.70 -17.46
N ILE A 192 17.73 2.94 -17.35
CA ILE A 192 17.66 3.67 -16.08
C ILE A 192 16.76 2.92 -15.09
N LEU A 193 15.50 2.65 -15.49
CA LEU A 193 14.53 1.96 -14.63
C LEU A 193 14.96 0.52 -14.33
N ALA A 194 15.53 -0.21 -15.29
CA ALA A 194 16.05 -1.56 -15.06
C ALA A 194 17.23 -1.55 -14.06
N SER A 195 18.10 -0.55 -14.13
CA SER A 195 19.21 -0.39 -13.18
C SER A 195 18.69 -0.09 -11.78
N ASN A 196 17.77 0.86 -11.64
CA ASN A 196 17.17 1.21 -10.35
C ASN A 196 16.31 0.07 -9.79
N TYR A 197 15.64 -0.71 -10.62
CA TYR A 197 14.94 -1.95 -10.23
C TYR A 197 15.88 -2.92 -9.51
N LEU A 198 17.04 -3.18 -10.13
CA LEU A 198 18.04 -4.10 -9.60
C LEU A 198 18.76 -3.56 -8.36
N GLU A 199 19.03 -2.26 -8.32
CA GLU A 199 19.56 -1.59 -7.14
C GLU A 199 18.56 -1.62 -5.97
N GLY A 200 17.28 -1.37 -6.26
CA GLY A 200 16.18 -1.43 -5.30
C GLY A 200 16.09 -2.78 -4.58
N LEU A 201 16.42 -3.90 -5.23
CA LEU A 201 16.48 -5.22 -4.58
C LEU A 201 17.49 -5.28 -3.43
N ARG A 202 18.55 -4.46 -3.47
CA ARG A 202 19.57 -4.36 -2.42
C ARG A 202 19.22 -3.28 -1.40
N VAL A 203 18.72 -2.13 -1.86
CA VAL A 203 18.31 -1.02 -0.97
C VAL A 203 17.21 -1.48 -0.01
N GLN A 204 16.24 -2.26 -0.48
CA GLN A 204 15.18 -2.78 0.37
C GLN A 204 15.71 -3.68 1.50
N VAL A 205 16.80 -4.43 1.29
CA VAL A 205 17.43 -5.25 2.34
C VAL A 205 18.01 -4.36 3.44
N LYS A 206 18.70 -3.27 3.05
CA LYS A 206 19.26 -2.30 3.99
C LYS A 206 18.17 -1.62 4.81
N LEU A 207 17.09 -1.19 4.16
CA LEU A 207 15.92 -0.62 4.84
C LEU A 207 15.29 -1.61 5.82
N ALA A 208 15.13 -2.88 5.42
CA ALA A 208 14.61 -3.94 6.29
C ALA A 208 15.54 -4.21 7.48
N HIS A 209 16.86 -4.11 7.29
CA HIS A 209 17.85 -4.22 8.37
C HIS A 209 17.74 -3.05 9.35
N ALA A 210 17.76 -1.81 8.87
CA ALA A 210 17.58 -0.63 9.73
C ALA A 210 16.28 -0.70 10.52
N TRP A 211 15.19 -1.11 9.87
CA TRP A 211 13.90 -1.35 10.52
C TRP A 211 13.97 -2.42 11.62
N ALA A 212 14.68 -3.52 11.40
CA ALA A 212 14.82 -4.62 12.36
C ALA A 212 15.51 -4.20 13.67
N ILE A 213 16.34 -3.15 13.67
CA ILE A 213 16.98 -2.61 14.88
C ILE A 213 15.94 -2.26 15.94
N PHE A 214 14.81 -1.68 15.55
CA PHE A 214 13.71 -1.35 16.45
C PHE A 214 12.62 -2.42 16.51
N ALA A 215 12.38 -3.10 15.39
CA ALA A 215 11.31 -4.08 15.24
C ALA A 215 11.67 -5.48 15.82
N GLY A 216 12.94 -5.73 16.13
CA GLY A 216 13.49 -7.04 16.49
C GLY A 216 13.72 -7.94 15.26
N LYS A 217 12.77 -7.97 14.32
CA LYS A 217 12.92 -8.66 13.02
C LYS A 217 12.00 -8.08 11.96
N ASN A 218 12.40 -8.29 10.70
CA ASN A 218 11.56 -8.10 9.53
C ASN A 218 11.60 -9.36 8.65
N PRO A 219 10.45 -9.92 8.22
CA PRO A 219 9.07 -9.51 8.54
C PRO A 219 8.59 -9.83 9.97
N HIS A 220 7.44 -9.27 10.33
CA HIS A 220 6.70 -9.48 11.59
C HIS A 220 7.47 -9.06 12.85
N ALA A 221 7.57 -7.75 13.10
CA ALA A 221 8.14 -7.17 14.31
C ALA A 221 7.61 -7.82 15.60
N GLN A 222 8.47 -7.92 16.61
CA GLN A 222 8.16 -8.60 17.87
C GLN A 222 8.47 -7.75 19.11
N THR A 223 8.64 -6.44 18.92
CA THR A 223 8.98 -5.49 19.98
C THR A 223 7.82 -4.62 20.45
N MET A 224 6.72 -4.55 19.68
CA MET A 224 5.53 -3.78 20.04
C MET A 224 4.61 -4.59 20.95
N ARG A 225 4.02 -3.94 21.97
CA ARG A 225 3.02 -4.53 22.87
C ARG A 225 2.05 -3.48 23.40
N VAL A 226 0.93 -3.90 24.01
CA VAL A 226 0.03 -3.00 24.74
C VAL A 226 0.79 -2.27 25.86
N GLY A 227 0.74 -0.95 25.85
CA GLY A 227 1.42 -0.06 26.80
C GLY A 227 2.77 0.47 26.33
N GLY A 228 3.32 0.02 25.19
CA GLY A 228 4.56 0.55 24.63
C GLY A 228 5.34 -0.43 23.73
N VAL A 229 6.64 -0.56 24.00
CA VAL A 229 7.58 -1.45 23.29
C VAL A 229 8.53 -2.14 24.28
N THR A 230 9.24 -3.17 23.84
CA THR A 230 10.12 -4.00 24.70
C THR A 230 11.61 -3.83 24.42
N CYS A 231 11.98 -3.05 23.41
CA CYS A 231 13.32 -3.02 22.83
C CYS A 231 14.26 -2.00 23.51
N TYR A 232 14.56 -2.19 24.80
CA TYR A 232 15.51 -1.33 25.53
C TYR A 232 16.89 -1.27 24.87
N GLU A 233 17.38 -2.41 24.37
CA GLU A 233 18.67 -2.49 23.66
C GLU A 233 18.74 -1.61 22.40
N SER A 234 17.60 -1.36 21.75
CA SER A 234 17.56 -0.50 20.55
C SER A 234 17.78 0.98 20.86
N LEU A 235 17.74 1.38 22.14
CA LEU A 235 18.02 2.74 22.58
C LEU A 235 19.50 2.98 22.89
N GLN A 236 20.35 1.94 22.85
CA GLN A 236 21.77 2.11 23.07
C GLN A 236 22.38 2.99 21.96
N PRO A 237 23.35 3.88 22.29
CA PRO A 237 23.95 4.80 21.33
C PRO A 237 24.47 4.12 20.05
N GLU A 238 25.03 2.92 20.18
CA GLU A 238 25.58 2.14 19.07
C GLU A 238 24.47 1.68 18.12
N ARG A 239 23.32 1.24 18.65
CA ARG A 239 22.16 0.81 17.84
C ARG A 239 21.48 1.99 17.14
N LEU A 240 21.37 3.13 17.82
CA LEU A 240 20.86 4.35 17.22
C LEU A 240 21.78 4.86 16.10
N ALA A 241 23.11 4.78 16.30
CA ALA A 241 24.07 5.13 15.27
C ALA A 241 24.05 4.15 14.08
N GLU A 242 23.93 2.84 14.34
CA GLU A 242 23.79 1.79 13.32
C GLU A 242 22.57 2.04 12.43
N PHE A 243 21.41 2.32 13.02
CA PHE A 243 20.21 2.69 12.26
C PHE A 243 20.48 3.87 11.35
N LYS A 244 21.06 4.95 11.90
CA LYS A 244 21.29 6.18 11.16
C LYS A 244 22.24 5.97 9.99
N ALA A 245 23.33 5.22 10.18
CA ALA A 245 24.30 4.95 9.14
C ALA A 245 23.66 4.20 7.94
N ILE A 246 22.89 3.14 8.22
CA ILE A 246 22.21 2.37 7.17
C ILE A 246 21.13 3.22 6.48
N TYR A 247 20.36 3.98 7.27
CA TYR A 247 19.29 4.82 6.77
C TYR A 247 19.82 5.93 5.84
N ASP A 248 20.83 6.67 6.28
CA ASP A 248 21.45 7.75 5.51
C ASP A 248 22.06 7.22 4.19
N GLU A 249 22.56 5.98 4.18
CA GLU A 249 23.04 5.33 2.95
C GLU A 249 21.91 5.09 1.92
N CYS A 250 20.68 4.85 2.39
CA CYS A 250 19.52 4.58 1.53
C CYS A 250 18.82 5.87 1.05
N VAL A 251 18.92 6.96 1.83
CA VAL A 251 18.22 8.23 1.55
C VAL A 251 18.47 8.78 0.14
N PRO A 252 19.70 8.78 -0.41
CA PRO A 252 19.93 9.26 -1.77
C PRO A 252 19.10 8.52 -2.83
N PHE A 253 18.99 7.19 -2.73
CA PHE A 253 18.18 6.40 -3.66
C PHE A 253 16.69 6.77 -3.58
N LEU A 254 16.18 6.92 -2.35
CA LEU A 254 14.79 7.31 -2.10
C LEU A 254 14.49 8.73 -2.62
N ARG A 255 15.41 9.68 -2.41
CA ARG A 255 15.25 11.09 -2.78
C ARG A 255 15.37 11.31 -4.28
N HIS A 256 16.38 10.71 -4.90
CA HIS A 256 16.80 11.04 -6.25
C HIS A 256 16.30 10.04 -7.28
N ASN A 257 16.64 8.75 -7.13
CA ASN A 257 16.31 7.74 -8.14
C ASN A 257 14.79 7.58 -8.27
N TYR A 258 14.09 7.44 -7.15
CA TYR A 258 12.63 7.24 -7.16
C TYR A 258 11.88 8.44 -7.79
N MET A 259 12.26 9.67 -7.44
CA MET A 259 11.68 10.88 -8.06
C MET A 259 11.99 10.96 -9.56
N GLY A 260 13.26 10.72 -9.95
CA GLY A 260 13.69 10.78 -11.34
C GLY A 260 12.94 9.80 -12.24
N ASP A 261 12.73 8.57 -11.77
CA ASP A 261 11.98 7.55 -12.50
C ASP A 261 10.50 7.94 -12.66
N LEU A 262 9.88 8.52 -11.62
CA LEU A 262 8.51 9.02 -11.72
C LEU A 262 8.36 10.20 -12.68
N ILE A 263 9.37 11.04 -12.81
CA ILE A 263 9.41 12.13 -13.80
C ILE A 263 9.48 11.54 -15.22
N LEU A 264 10.31 10.52 -15.45
CA LEU A 264 10.37 9.82 -16.73
C LEU A 264 9.01 9.22 -17.10
N LEU A 265 8.37 8.52 -16.16
CA LEU A 265 7.04 7.95 -16.37
C LEU A 265 6.00 9.03 -16.66
N GLY A 266 5.97 10.12 -15.90
CA GLY A 266 5.02 11.22 -16.08
C GLY A 266 5.10 11.89 -17.45
N ARG A 267 6.31 11.97 -18.02
CA ARG A 267 6.54 12.52 -19.36
C ARG A 267 6.17 11.56 -20.49
N ARG A 268 6.25 10.24 -20.25
CA ARG A 268 6.11 9.20 -21.29
C ARG A 268 4.73 8.55 -21.33
N TYR A 269 3.97 8.68 -20.25
CA TYR A 269 2.63 8.12 -20.10
C TYR A 269 1.59 9.21 -19.76
N PRO A 270 1.45 10.27 -20.59
CA PRO A 270 0.50 11.35 -20.32
C PRO A 270 -0.95 10.84 -20.21
N GLU A 271 -1.30 9.74 -20.87
CA GLU A 271 -2.60 9.09 -20.74
C GLU A 271 -2.84 8.56 -19.31
N ALA A 272 -1.82 7.99 -18.67
CA ALA A 272 -1.89 7.46 -17.31
C ALA A 272 -1.96 8.57 -16.24
N CYS A 273 -1.64 9.80 -16.62
CA CYS A 273 -1.89 11.02 -15.83
C CYS A 273 -3.34 11.54 -15.93
N VAL A 274 -4.21 10.84 -16.67
CA VAL A 274 -5.59 11.24 -16.93
C VAL A 274 -6.59 10.12 -16.61
N TYR A 275 -6.35 8.88 -17.04
CA TYR A 275 -7.25 7.77 -16.76
C TYR A 275 -7.09 7.22 -15.33
N GLY A 276 -7.99 6.34 -14.89
CA GLY A 276 -7.90 5.71 -13.57
C GLY A 276 -8.30 6.60 -12.40
N ARG A 277 -9.33 7.42 -12.63
CA ARG A 277 -9.82 8.40 -11.66
C ARG A 277 -10.87 7.76 -10.76
N THR A 278 -10.92 8.22 -9.52
CA THR A 278 -11.97 7.93 -8.55
C THR A 278 -12.61 9.21 -8.06
N THR A 279 -13.78 9.11 -7.45
CA THR A 279 -14.54 10.32 -7.08
C THR A 279 -14.22 10.81 -5.66
N ASN A 280 -14.10 9.91 -4.69
CA ASN A 280 -14.02 10.27 -3.26
C ASN A 280 -12.80 9.65 -2.59
N TYR A 281 -12.26 10.34 -1.59
CA TYR A 281 -11.04 9.95 -0.90
C TYR A 281 -11.20 10.03 0.62
N MET A 282 -10.61 9.09 1.34
CA MET A 282 -10.58 9.07 2.80
C MET A 282 -9.26 8.46 3.29
N ASP A 283 -8.66 9.06 4.30
CA ASP A 283 -7.59 8.42 5.08
C ASP A 283 -7.64 8.89 6.54
N PHE A 284 -6.96 8.18 7.42
CA PHE A 284 -6.93 8.44 8.85
C PHE A 284 -5.80 9.39 9.23
N SER A 285 -5.95 10.01 10.40
CA SER A 285 -4.84 10.73 11.02
C SER A 285 -3.92 9.76 11.74
N ASP A 286 -2.61 9.97 11.67
CA ASP A 286 -1.61 9.16 12.37
C ASP A 286 -0.29 9.95 12.55
N PHE A 287 0.68 9.33 13.20
CA PHE A 287 1.95 9.93 13.60
C PHE A 287 1.72 11.16 14.48
N HIS A 288 0.89 10.97 15.53
CA HIS A 288 0.54 11.98 16.51
C HIS A 288 1.74 12.39 17.33
N ASP A 289 1.83 13.66 17.72
CA ASP A 289 2.88 14.15 18.60
C ASP A 289 3.03 13.24 19.84
N PRO A 290 4.21 12.63 20.08
CA PRO A 290 4.39 11.61 21.12
C PRO A 290 4.10 12.07 22.55
N GLU A 291 4.14 13.38 22.82
CA GLU A 291 3.87 13.95 24.14
C GLU A 291 2.39 14.25 24.35
N THR A 292 1.78 14.93 23.38
CA THR A 292 0.43 15.47 23.50
C THR A 292 -0.65 14.55 22.94
N GLY A 293 -0.29 13.62 22.04
CA GLY A 293 -1.22 12.83 21.24
C GLY A 293 -2.02 13.66 20.23
N LYS A 294 -1.62 14.91 19.98
CA LYS A 294 -2.29 15.85 19.06
C LYS A 294 -1.44 16.07 17.80
N ASN A 295 -1.86 16.97 16.92
CA ASN A 295 -1.07 17.46 15.79
C ASN A 295 -0.41 16.34 14.94
N PRO A 296 -1.21 15.43 14.36
CA PRO A 296 -0.68 14.32 13.59
C PRO A 296 0.12 14.81 12.38
N ALA A 297 1.27 14.17 12.13
CA ALA A 297 2.09 14.49 10.95
C ALA A 297 1.34 14.18 9.65
N PHE A 298 0.54 13.11 9.65
CA PHE A 298 -0.42 12.83 8.59
C PHE A 298 -1.83 13.20 9.07
N ARG A 299 -2.35 14.32 8.56
CA ARG A 299 -3.69 14.80 8.88
C ARG A 299 -4.71 14.17 7.93
N GLY A 300 -5.50 13.23 8.44
CA GLY A 300 -6.56 12.55 7.70
C GLY A 300 -7.79 13.41 7.42
N GLY A 301 -8.83 12.77 6.92
CA GLY A 301 -10.09 13.41 6.58
C GLY A 301 -10.79 12.73 5.41
N VAL A 302 -11.82 13.39 4.88
CA VAL A 302 -12.63 12.91 3.76
C VAL A 302 -12.75 14.01 2.72
N MET A 303 -12.43 13.69 1.47
CA MET A 303 -12.56 14.57 0.32
C MET A 303 -13.60 14.02 -0.65
N TRP A 304 -14.60 14.84 -0.92
CA TRP A 304 -15.67 14.49 -1.86
C TRP A 304 -15.40 15.07 -3.25
N LYS A 305 -15.66 14.26 -4.28
CA LYS A 305 -15.67 14.70 -5.68
C LYS A 305 -14.37 15.42 -6.11
N ARG A 306 -13.22 14.98 -5.58
CA ARG A 306 -11.89 15.58 -5.85
C ARG A 306 -11.79 17.07 -5.48
N ASN A 307 -12.59 17.56 -4.54
CA ASN A 307 -12.61 18.98 -4.18
C ASN A 307 -11.39 19.35 -3.33
N LEU A 308 -10.32 19.82 -3.98
CA LEU A 308 -9.09 20.30 -3.32
C LEU A 308 -9.27 21.53 -2.41
N LYS A 309 -10.47 22.09 -2.31
CA LYS A 309 -10.77 23.24 -1.43
C LYS A 309 -11.49 22.84 -0.15
N GLN A 310 -11.93 21.58 -0.03
CA GLN A 310 -12.77 21.14 1.08
C GLN A 310 -12.40 19.74 1.51
N VAL A 311 -12.03 19.62 2.79
CA VAL A 311 -11.82 18.35 3.46
C VAL A 311 -12.68 18.33 4.71
N GLU A 312 -13.50 17.29 4.85
CA GLU A 312 -14.26 17.01 6.07
C GLU A 312 -13.39 16.25 7.07
N GLU A 313 -13.68 16.42 8.36
CA GLU A 313 -13.13 15.55 9.39
C GLU A 313 -13.74 14.15 9.29
N PHE A 314 -12.93 13.13 9.61
CA PHE A 314 -13.37 11.74 9.62
C PHE A 314 -14.23 11.45 10.86
N ASP A 315 -15.41 10.88 10.63
CA ASP A 315 -16.32 10.39 11.68
C ASP A 315 -16.33 8.85 11.66
N PRO A 316 -15.75 8.18 12.67
CA PRO A 316 -15.70 6.74 12.71
C PRO A 316 -17.08 6.07 12.77
N GLY A 317 -18.12 6.75 13.28
CA GLY A 317 -19.47 6.22 13.34
C GLY A 317 -20.17 6.08 11.99
N ALA A 318 -19.64 6.73 10.94
CA ALA A 318 -20.24 6.75 9.60
C ALA A 318 -19.80 5.58 8.70
N LEU A 319 -18.90 4.72 9.19
CA LEU A 319 -18.38 3.56 8.46
C LEU A 319 -19.30 2.35 8.61
N LYS A 320 -19.65 1.71 7.49
CA LYS A 320 -20.32 0.40 7.48
C LYS A 320 -19.73 -0.52 6.43
N GLU A 321 -19.69 -1.82 6.70
CA GLU A 321 -19.28 -2.87 5.78
C GLU A 321 -20.49 -3.62 5.23
N ASP A 322 -20.70 -3.52 3.92
CA ASP A 322 -21.75 -4.23 3.19
C ASP A 322 -21.27 -5.62 2.73
N VAL A 323 -22.17 -6.60 2.67
CA VAL A 323 -21.84 -7.98 2.24
C VAL A 323 -22.74 -8.50 1.11
N THR A 324 -23.56 -7.64 0.51
CA THR A 324 -24.54 -8.00 -0.53
C THR A 324 -23.89 -8.71 -1.71
N ARG A 325 -22.69 -8.25 -2.09
CA ARG A 325 -21.90 -8.79 -3.22
C ARG A 325 -20.69 -9.62 -2.77
N SER A 326 -20.63 -9.94 -1.47
CA SER A 326 -19.55 -10.68 -0.85
C SER A 326 -20.04 -12.05 -0.38
N TRP A 327 -19.19 -13.06 -0.35
CA TRP A 327 -19.49 -14.44 0.08
C TRP A 327 -19.66 -14.57 1.61
N TYR A 328 -20.58 -13.79 2.18
CA TYR A 328 -21.00 -13.85 3.59
C TYR A 328 -22.52 -13.90 3.71
N GLN A 329 -23.03 -14.36 4.85
CA GLN A 329 -24.45 -14.48 5.14
C GLN A 329 -25.14 -13.10 5.17
N GLY A 330 -26.32 -13.02 4.54
CA GLY A 330 -27.16 -11.82 4.51
C GLY A 330 -26.71 -10.75 3.51
N ALA A 331 -27.24 -9.54 3.73
CA ALA A 331 -27.03 -8.34 2.91
C ALA A 331 -26.99 -7.05 3.75
N GLU A 332 -27.00 -7.17 5.07
CA GLU A 332 -27.03 -6.01 5.98
C GLU A 332 -25.64 -5.38 6.11
N ALA A 333 -25.55 -4.06 5.87
CA ALA A 333 -24.33 -3.31 6.11
C ALA A 333 -24.17 -2.96 7.59
N ARG A 334 -23.04 -3.32 8.21
CA ARG A 334 -22.82 -3.18 9.66
C ARG A 334 -21.64 -2.28 10.01
N HIS A 335 -21.77 -1.54 11.10
CA HIS A 335 -20.61 -0.88 11.71
C HIS A 335 -19.70 -1.95 12.34
N PRO A 336 -18.35 -1.83 12.31
CA PRO A 336 -17.43 -2.88 12.75
C PRO A 336 -17.60 -3.35 14.21
N TYR A 337 -18.04 -2.48 15.14
CA TYR A 337 -18.37 -2.95 16.51
C TYR A 337 -19.48 -4.03 16.54
N GLU A 338 -20.33 -4.05 15.52
CA GLU A 338 -21.44 -4.99 15.33
C GLU A 338 -21.20 -5.89 14.10
N GLY A 339 -19.99 -5.84 13.54
CA GLY A 339 -19.61 -6.60 12.36
C GLY A 339 -19.71 -8.10 12.60
N ARG A 340 -20.03 -8.84 11.54
CA ARG A 340 -20.11 -10.30 11.51
C ARG A 340 -19.32 -10.83 10.33
N THR A 341 -18.73 -12.00 10.51
CA THR A 341 -17.93 -12.68 9.49
C THR A 341 -18.39 -14.14 9.43
N GLU A 342 -19.47 -14.35 8.68
CA GLU A 342 -20.18 -15.62 8.55
C GLU A 342 -20.07 -16.07 7.07
N PRO A 343 -19.05 -16.87 6.70
CA PRO A 343 -18.75 -17.15 5.29
C PRO A 343 -19.80 -18.04 4.63
N VAL A 344 -20.14 -17.72 3.37
CA VAL A 344 -21.00 -18.53 2.50
C VAL A 344 -20.29 -18.70 1.16
N PRO A 345 -19.47 -19.75 0.99
CA PRO A 345 -18.75 -19.99 -0.25
C PRO A 345 -19.71 -20.05 -1.44
N GLY A 346 -19.27 -19.51 -2.56
CA GLY A 346 -19.99 -19.57 -3.82
C GLY A 346 -19.06 -19.28 -4.98
N ASP A 347 -19.59 -19.47 -6.18
CA ASP A 347 -18.88 -19.14 -7.41
C ASP A 347 -18.98 -17.64 -7.71
N PHE A 348 -18.15 -17.18 -8.66
CA PHE A 348 -18.25 -15.83 -9.18
C PHE A 348 -19.61 -15.64 -9.89
N ASP A 349 -20.45 -14.75 -9.37
CA ASP A 349 -21.67 -14.29 -10.02
C ASP A 349 -21.63 -12.76 -10.21
N PRO A 350 -21.50 -12.25 -11.45
CA PRO A 350 -21.44 -10.81 -11.72
C PRO A 350 -22.74 -10.07 -11.34
N ASN A 351 -23.86 -10.79 -11.26
CA ASN A 351 -25.17 -10.29 -10.85
C ASN A 351 -25.52 -10.64 -9.40
N GLY A 352 -24.63 -11.34 -8.69
CA GLY A 352 -24.82 -11.86 -7.33
C GLY A 352 -23.64 -11.55 -6.43
N LYS A 353 -23.09 -12.57 -5.76
CA LYS A 353 -21.89 -12.47 -4.91
C LYS A 353 -20.66 -12.89 -5.72
N TYR A 354 -19.57 -12.15 -5.59
CA TYR A 354 -18.37 -12.40 -6.40
C TYR A 354 -17.06 -12.13 -5.67
N SER A 355 -17.03 -11.93 -4.35
CA SER A 355 -15.76 -11.69 -3.66
C SER A 355 -15.76 -12.10 -2.19
N TRP A 356 -14.59 -12.49 -1.67
CA TRP A 356 -14.39 -12.68 -0.23
C TRP A 356 -14.18 -11.38 0.55
N VAL A 357 -13.97 -10.25 -0.13
CA VAL A 357 -13.79 -8.96 0.54
C VAL A 357 -15.16 -8.33 0.81
N LYS A 358 -15.37 -7.76 1.99
CA LYS A 358 -16.56 -6.95 2.31
C LYS A 358 -16.54 -5.63 1.51
N ALA A 359 -17.65 -4.92 1.43
CA ALA A 359 -17.75 -3.64 0.74
C ALA A 359 -17.93 -2.48 1.74
N PRO A 360 -16.84 -1.97 2.37
CA PRO A 360 -16.92 -0.83 3.27
C PRO A 360 -17.34 0.43 2.52
N ARG A 361 -18.19 1.23 3.16
CA ARG A 361 -18.71 2.50 2.66
C ARG A 361 -18.67 3.53 3.79
N TYR A 362 -18.32 4.75 3.45
CA TYR A 362 -18.32 5.89 4.37
C TYR A 362 -19.50 6.80 4.01
N LYS A 363 -20.44 7.01 4.93
CA LYS A 363 -21.71 7.71 4.65
C LYS A 363 -22.45 7.14 3.42
N GLY A 364 -22.34 5.83 3.19
CA GLY A 364 -22.96 5.15 2.05
C GLY A 364 -22.25 5.33 0.69
N GLU A 365 -21.09 5.98 0.68
CA GLU A 365 -20.28 6.19 -0.53
C GLU A 365 -19.03 5.30 -0.57
N SER A 366 -18.61 4.97 -1.79
CA SER A 366 -17.31 4.38 -2.06
C SER A 366 -16.24 5.47 -1.92
N VAL A 367 -15.13 5.12 -1.27
CA VAL A 367 -13.99 6.01 -1.05
C VAL A 367 -12.70 5.26 -1.37
N GLU A 368 -11.77 5.96 -2.00
CA GLU A 368 -10.39 5.53 -2.13
C GLU A 368 -9.61 5.90 -0.87
N THR A 369 -8.75 4.99 -0.40
CA THR A 369 -7.77 5.25 0.64
C THR A 369 -6.36 4.93 0.15
N GLY A 370 -5.33 5.36 0.88
CA GLY A 370 -3.93 5.15 0.49
C GLY A 370 -3.20 6.44 0.19
N PRO A 371 -1.98 6.34 -0.37
CA PRO A 371 -1.12 7.49 -0.56
C PRO A 371 -1.79 8.62 -1.35
N LEU A 372 -2.55 8.32 -2.41
CA LEU A 372 -3.27 9.37 -3.14
C LEU A 372 -4.30 10.09 -2.27
N ALA A 373 -5.12 9.36 -1.51
CA ALA A 373 -6.09 9.97 -0.60
C ALA A 373 -5.39 10.89 0.40
N ARG A 374 -4.33 10.40 1.05
CA ARG A 374 -3.57 11.13 2.06
C ARG A 374 -2.90 12.38 1.50
N GLN A 375 -2.21 12.24 0.37
CA GLN A 375 -1.51 13.36 -0.26
C GLN A 375 -2.49 14.37 -0.86
N ALA A 376 -3.62 13.95 -1.42
CA ALA A 376 -4.66 14.88 -1.90
C ALA A 376 -5.28 15.66 -0.73
N ILE A 377 -5.60 14.99 0.39
CA ILE A 377 -6.09 15.64 1.61
C ILE A 377 -5.05 16.63 2.15
N ALA A 378 -3.78 16.22 2.26
CA ALA A 378 -2.70 17.08 2.73
C ALA A 378 -2.48 18.29 1.81
N TYR A 379 -2.54 18.08 0.48
CA TYR A 379 -2.48 19.14 -0.53
C TYR A 379 -3.62 20.15 -0.33
N ALA A 380 -4.86 19.68 -0.18
CA ALA A 380 -6.04 20.51 0.05
C ALA A 380 -5.96 21.29 1.37
N ARG A 381 -5.32 20.72 2.40
CA ARG A 381 -5.06 21.38 3.70
C ARG A 381 -3.85 22.32 3.67
N GLY A 382 -3.15 22.45 2.54
CA GLY A 382 -1.99 23.33 2.40
C GLY A 382 -0.72 22.82 3.11
N ASP A 383 -0.57 21.49 3.26
CA ASP A 383 0.63 20.91 3.85
C ASP A 383 1.87 21.24 3.01
N LYS A 384 2.88 21.84 3.65
CA LYS A 384 4.04 22.41 2.95
C LYS A 384 4.90 21.34 2.27
N ALA A 385 5.14 20.22 2.95
CA ALA A 385 6.00 19.16 2.42
C ALA A 385 5.32 18.47 1.24
N THR A 386 4.03 18.17 1.37
CA THR A 386 3.21 17.60 0.29
C THR A 386 3.18 18.54 -0.92
N LEU A 387 2.90 19.83 -0.71
CA LEU A 387 2.89 20.82 -1.79
C LEU A 387 4.25 20.89 -2.49
N GLN A 388 5.35 20.89 -1.74
CA GLN A 388 6.69 20.93 -2.29
C GLN A 388 6.94 19.75 -3.25
N PHE A 389 6.80 18.51 -2.77
CA PHE A 389 7.15 17.33 -3.56
C PHE A 389 6.15 17.05 -4.68
N MET A 390 4.85 17.25 -4.43
CA MET A 390 3.82 17.05 -5.45
C MET A 390 3.93 18.09 -6.58
N ASN A 391 4.11 19.38 -6.25
CA ASN A 391 4.27 20.41 -7.28
C ASN A 391 5.59 20.25 -8.05
N ALA A 392 6.64 19.72 -7.43
CA ALA A 392 7.89 19.39 -8.13
C ALA A 392 7.65 18.35 -9.23
N TRP A 393 6.97 17.24 -8.91
CA TRP A 393 6.64 16.21 -9.92
C TRP A 393 5.68 16.75 -10.99
N LEU A 394 4.61 17.43 -10.59
CA LEU A 394 3.65 18.03 -11.52
C LEU A 394 4.33 19.01 -12.49
N GLY A 395 5.16 19.92 -11.97
CA GLY A 395 5.89 20.90 -12.78
C GLY A 395 6.89 20.23 -13.73
N ALA A 396 7.64 19.23 -13.26
CA ALA A 396 8.59 18.49 -14.09
C ALA A 396 7.94 17.71 -15.25
N CYS A 397 6.64 17.40 -15.12
CA CYS A 397 5.83 16.70 -16.12
C CYS A 397 4.85 17.61 -16.89
N ASN A 398 4.86 18.93 -16.63
CA ASN A 398 3.91 19.90 -17.19
C ASN A 398 2.42 19.52 -16.93
N LEU A 399 2.14 19.07 -15.70
CA LEU A 399 0.82 18.65 -15.24
C LEU A 399 0.21 19.68 -14.28
N LYS A 400 -1.10 19.63 -14.13
CA LYS A 400 -1.87 20.45 -13.19
C LYS A 400 -2.27 19.63 -11.96
N PRO A 401 -2.64 20.26 -10.83
CA PRO A 401 -3.05 19.53 -9.62
C PRO A 401 -4.14 18.48 -9.86
N GLU A 402 -5.06 18.70 -10.80
CA GLU A 402 -6.14 17.76 -11.10
C GLU A 402 -5.65 16.44 -11.71
N ASN A 403 -4.43 16.41 -12.25
CA ASN A 403 -3.78 15.20 -12.79
C ASN A 403 -3.30 14.24 -11.69
N MET A 404 -3.23 14.68 -10.42
CA MET A 404 -2.94 13.78 -9.31
C MET A 404 -4.01 12.68 -9.17
N PHE A 405 -5.25 12.99 -9.57
CA PHE A 405 -6.38 12.07 -9.56
C PHE A 405 -6.36 11.20 -10.82
N SER A 406 -5.38 10.31 -10.92
CA SER A 406 -5.15 9.39 -12.03
C SER A 406 -4.35 8.15 -11.59
N THR A 407 -4.20 7.16 -12.47
CA THR A 407 -3.36 5.98 -12.24
C THR A 407 -1.92 6.35 -11.88
N LEU A 408 -1.26 7.18 -12.69
CA LEU A 408 0.13 7.57 -12.43
C LEU A 408 0.24 8.61 -11.32
N GLY A 409 -0.78 9.47 -11.15
CA GLY A 409 -0.89 10.36 -10.00
C GLY A 409 -0.94 9.61 -8.66
N ARG A 410 -1.58 8.44 -8.61
CA ARG A 410 -1.56 7.55 -7.44
C ARG A 410 -0.19 6.96 -7.17
N THR A 411 0.55 6.56 -8.22
CA THR A 411 1.95 6.14 -8.09
C THR A 411 2.84 7.30 -7.63
N ALA A 412 2.64 8.51 -8.16
CA ALA A 412 3.38 9.71 -7.74
C ALA A 412 3.09 10.08 -6.27
N ALA A 413 1.84 9.97 -5.81
CA ALA A 413 1.48 10.22 -4.41
C ALA A 413 2.19 9.27 -3.43
N ARG A 414 2.44 8.03 -3.83
CA ARG A 414 3.25 7.07 -3.07
C ARG A 414 4.70 7.52 -2.93
N MET A 415 5.30 8.01 -4.02
CA MET A 415 6.63 8.60 -4.00
C MET A 415 6.67 9.86 -3.11
N VAL A 416 5.69 10.77 -3.25
CA VAL A 416 5.59 11.98 -2.41
C VAL A 416 5.51 11.62 -0.93
N GLU A 417 4.72 10.61 -0.58
CA GLU A 417 4.64 10.12 0.79
C GLU A 417 5.99 9.59 1.30
N THR A 418 6.73 8.83 0.47
CA THR A 418 8.10 8.43 0.77
C THR A 418 8.99 9.64 1.04
N GLN A 419 8.90 10.69 0.22
CA GLN A 419 9.68 11.93 0.42
C GLN A 419 9.37 12.61 1.75
N VAL A 420 8.10 12.68 2.15
CA VAL A 420 7.70 13.28 3.43
C VAL A 420 8.21 12.43 4.60
N LEU A 421 8.05 11.11 4.52
CA LEU A 421 8.51 10.19 5.56
C LEU A 421 10.03 10.22 5.74
N VAL A 422 10.80 10.47 4.68
CA VAL A 422 12.25 10.53 4.80
C VAL A 422 12.70 11.60 5.80
N ASP A 423 12.03 12.76 5.78
CA ASP A 423 12.31 13.86 6.72
C ASP A 423 11.81 13.55 8.12
N LEU A 424 10.58 13.02 8.22
CA LEU A 424 9.95 12.70 9.51
C LEU A 424 10.74 11.65 10.30
N ILE A 425 11.20 10.57 9.65
CA ILE A 425 12.00 9.51 10.28
C ILE A 425 13.32 10.08 10.82
N SER A 426 13.98 10.97 10.07
CA SER A 426 15.20 11.64 10.53
C SER A 426 14.95 12.51 11.77
N GLY A 427 13.77 13.15 11.83
CA GLY A 427 13.31 13.90 13.01
C GLY A 427 13.05 13.00 14.21
N TRP A 428 12.22 11.98 14.05
CA TRP A 428 11.86 11.06 15.13
C TRP A 428 13.08 10.29 15.67
N HIS A 429 14.03 9.92 14.82
CA HIS A 429 15.27 9.29 15.25
C HIS A 429 16.08 10.21 16.17
N ARG A 430 16.23 11.49 15.80
CA ARG A 430 16.93 12.48 16.62
C ARG A 430 16.21 12.71 17.96
N ASP A 431 14.88 12.80 17.95
CA ASP A 431 14.09 13.00 19.16
C ASP A 431 14.18 11.77 20.09
N LEU A 432 14.15 10.56 19.52
CA LEU A 432 14.35 9.32 20.27
C LEU A 432 15.76 9.26 20.88
N ALA A 433 16.79 9.59 20.10
CA ALA A 433 18.17 9.60 20.57
C ALA A 433 18.40 10.64 21.68
N ALA A 434 17.70 11.77 21.66
CA ALA A 434 17.75 12.75 22.74
C ALA A 434 17.13 12.19 24.03
N ARG A 435 15.98 11.50 23.94
CA ARG A 435 15.31 10.89 25.09
C ARG A 435 16.07 9.70 25.67
N ALA A 436 16.69 8.90 24.81
CA ALA A 436 17.46 7.72 25.20
C ALA A 436 18.67 8.05 26.09
N LYS A 437 19.11 9.31 26.14
CA LYS A 437 20.16 9.78 27.07
C LYS A 437 19.72 9.77 28.53
N HIS A 438 18.41 9.76 28.80
CA HIS A 438 17.90 9.72 30.17
C HIS A 438 18.02 8.28 30.71
N PRO A 439 18.66 8.07 31.88
CA PRO A 439 18.92 6.73 32.42
C PRO A 439 17.63 5.91 32.65
N ASP A 440 16.55 6.59 33.03
CA ASP A 440 15.24 5.97 33.30
C ASP A 440 14.23 6.16 32.16
N VAL A 441 14.68 6.11 30.90
CA VAL A 441 13.78 6.25 29.75
C VAL A 441 12.69 5.17 29.77
N GLU A 442 11.45 5.61 30.01
CA GLU A 442 10.28 4.72 30.00
C GLU A 442 9.88 4.40 28.55
N ILE A 443 9.80 3.12 28.20
CA ILE A 443 9.30 2.66 26.89
C ILE A 443 8.08 1.73 26.98
N CYS A 444 7.60 1.44 28.19
CA CYS A 444 6.36 0.70 28.37
C CYS A 444 5.70 1.06 29.70
N ARG A 445 4.38 1.26 29.68
CA ARG A 445 3.55 1.46 30.87
C ARG A 445 2.78 0.21 31.23
N SER A 446 2.56 0.03 32.53
CA SER A 446 1.68 -1.00 33.07
C SER A 446 0.21 -0.62 32.88
N TRP A 447 -0.65 -1.63 32.76
CA TRP A 447 -2.09 -1.47 32.54
C TRP A 447 -2.82 -2.69 33.12
N LYS A 448 -4.16 -2.61 33.20
CA LYS A 448 -5.00 -3.72 33.66
C LYS A 448 -6.13 -3.97 32.66
N MET A 449 -6.46 -5.24 32.43
CA MET A 449 -7.55 -5.62 31.54
C MET A 449 -8.91 -5.34 32.21
N PRO A 450 -9.81 -4.55 31.59
CA PRO A 450 -11.17 -4.41 32.08
C PRO A 450 -12.03 -5.64 31.74
N ASP A 451 -13.06 -5.90 32.54
CA ASP A 451 -14.03 -6.95 32.23
C ASP A 451 -14.82 -6.66 30.96
N LYS A 452 -15.18 -5.38 30.73
CA LYS A 452 -15.93 -4.95 29.54
C LYS A 452 -15.37 -3.63 28.99
N ALA A 453 -15.08 -3.58 27.70
CA ALA A 453 -14.65 -2.36 27.01
C ALA A 453 -14.88 -2.45 25.50
N LYS A 454 -14.85 -1.30 24.83
CA LYS A 454 -14.74 -1.19 23.37
C LYS A 454 -13.51 -0.37 23.04
N GLY A 455 -12.80 -0.73 21.99
CA GLY A 455 -11.68 0.07 21.51
C GLY A 455 -11.49 -0.01 20.01
N VAL A 456 -10.86 1.03 19.47
CA VAL A 456 -10.50 1.13 18.07
C VAL A 456 -9.08 1.64 17.92
N GLY A 457 -8.33 1.04 17.00
CA GLY A 457 -6.97 1.44 16.65
C GLY A 457 -6.88 1.79 15.18
N TYR A 458 -6.40 3.00 14.89
CA TYR A 458 -6.17 3.48 13.54
C TYR A 458 -4.69 3.45 13.20
N VAL A 459 -4.37 3.10 11.96
CA VAL A 459 -3.02 3.16 11.39
C VAL A 459 -3.11 3.68 9.97
N THR A 460 -2.25 4.63 9.60
CA THR A 460 -2.00 4.98 8.20
C THR A 460 -1.00 4.00 7.60
N ALA A 461 -1.50 2.84 7.20
CA ALA A 461 -0.71 1.78 6.58
C ALA A 461 -0.24 2.22 5.17
N PRO A 462 0.70 1.49 4.53
CA PRO A 462 1.19 1.86 3.20
C PRO A 462 0.06 1.97 2.16
N ARG A 463 -0.97 1.14 2.32
CA ARG A 463 -2.12 1.07 1.40
C ARG A 463 -3.28 1.98 1.79
N GLY A 464 -3.22 2.65 2.96
CA GLY A 464 -4.24 3.60 3.43
C GLY A 464 -4.71 3.40 4.87
N GLY A 465 -5.93 3.85 5.15
CA GLY A 465 -6.55 3.81 6.48
C GLY A 465 -6.89 2.40 6.92
N LEU A 466 -6.15 1.90 7.91
CA LEU A 466 -6.38 0.62 8.58
C LEU A 466 -7.05 0.86 9.94
N SER A 467 -8.13 0.14 10.23
CA SER A 467 -8.80 0.20 11.53
C SER A 467 -9.07 -1.20 12.09
N HIS A 468 -8.74 -1.40 13.37
CA HIS A 468 -9.06 -2.60 14.13
C HIS A 468 -10.03 -2.25 15.24
N TRP A 469 -11.09 -3.03 15.39
CA TRP A 469 -12.20 -2.77 16.29
C TRP A 469 -12.38 -3.96 17.22
N ILE A 470 -12.32 -3.72 18.54
CA ILE A 470 -12.42 -4.78 19.54
C ILE A 470 -13.56 -4.49 20.52
N ARG A 471 -14.29 -5.55 20.86
CA ARG A 471 -15.15 -5.61 22.05
C ARG A 471 -14.58 -6.63 23.02
N ILE A 472 -14.42 -6.21 24.27
CA ILE A 472 -13.92 -7.05 25.36
C ILE A 472 -15.09 -7.38 26.28
N GLU A 473 -15.27 -8.65 26.63
CA GLU A 473 -16.23 -9.12 27.63
C GLU A 473 -15.61 -10.28 28.44
N GLY A 474 -15.74 -10.23 29.77
CA GLY A 474 -15.08 -11.19 30.66
C GLY A 474 -13.56 -11.19 30.53
N GLY A 475 -12.95 -10.05 30.17
CA GLY A 475 -11.52 -9.94 29.89
C GLY A 475 -11.06 -10.71 28.63
N LYS A 476 -11.99 -11.14 27.77
CA LYS A 476 -11.72 -11.86 26.52
C LYS A 476 -12.22 -11.09 25.31
N THR A 477 -11.67 -11.41 24.14
CA THR A 477 -12.10 -10.85 22.85
C THR A 477 -13.49 -11.38 22.48
N ALA A 478 -14.53 -10.57 22.70
CA ALA A 478 -15.91 -10.93 22.41
C ALA A 478 -16.31 -10.66 20.94
N ASN A 479 -15.75 -9.60 20.35
CA ASN A 479 -15.83 -9.34 18.92
C ASN A 479 -14.52 -8.69 18.46
N TYR A 480 -14.11 -8.99 17.23
CA TYR A 480 -12.96 -8.38 16.59
C TYR A 480 -13.21 -8.20 15.10
N GLN A 481 -13.04 -6.99 14.58
CA GLN A 481 -13.21 -6.70 13.16
C GLN A 481 -12.04 -5.87 12.62
N MET A 482 -11.63 -6.16 11.40
CA MET A 482 -10.57 -5.45 10.69
C MET A 482 -11.15 -4.83 9.43
N VAL A 483 -11.15 -3.49 9.36
CA VAL A 483 -11.48 -2.77 8.13
C VAL A 483 -10.18 -2.22 7.57
N VAL A 484 -9.77 -2.81 6.45
CA VAL A 484 -8.39 -2.76 5.96
C VAL A 484 -8.33 -1.94 4.65
N PRO A 485 -7.21 -1.30 4.29
CA PRO A 485 -7.19 -0.40 3.14
C PRO A 485 -7.59 -1.06 1.83
N SER A 486 -7.13 -2.29 1.59
CA SER A 486 -7.53 -3.04 0.39
C SER A 486 -9.00 -3.46 0.42
N THR A 487 -9.64 -3.55 1.59
CA THR A 487 -11.10 -3.77 1.68
C THR A 487 -11.85 -2.56 1.11
N TRP A 488 -11.40 -1.34 1.40
CA TRP A 488 -11.94 -0.11 0.81
C TRP A 488 -11.73 -0.04 -0.69
N ASN A 489 -10.48 -0.23 -1.11
CA ASN A 489 -10.10 0.01 -2.49
C ASN A 489 -10.60 -1.09 -3.44
N LEU A 490 -10.54 -2.34 -3.01
CA LEU A 490 -10.72 -3.53 -3.87
C LEU A 490 -11.94 -4.38 -3.51
N GLY A 491 -12.76 -3.95 -2.55
CA GLY A 491 -14.02 -4.63 -2.25
C GLY A 491 -14.98 -4.64 -3.45
N PRO A 492 -16.06 -5.42 -3.38
CA PRO A 492 -17.07 -5.43 -4.42
C PRO A 492 -18.01 -4.22 -4.30
N ARG A 493 -19.04 -4.20 -5.15
CA ARG A 493 -20.18 -3.29 -5.05
C ARG A 493 -20.92 -3.48 -3.71
N CYS A 494 -21.55 -2.43 -3.20
CA CYS A 494 -22.48 -2.53 -2.07
C CYS A 494 -23.92 -2.83 -2.55
N ALA A 495 -24.89 -2.91 -1.63
CA ALA A 495 -26.30 -3.10 -1.94
C ALA A 495 -26.86 -2.07 -2.95
N ALA A 496 -26.37 -0.83 -2.89
CA ALA A 496 -26.75 0.24 -3.83
C ALA A 496 -26.11 0.11 -5.22
N GLY A 497 -25.37 -0.96 -5.49
CA GLY A 497 -24.72 -1.21 -6.79
C GLY A 497 -23.52 -0.30 -7.09
N LYS A 498 -23.07 0.52 -6.14
CA LYS A 498 -21.95 1.45 -6.32
C LYS A 498 -20.62 0.71 -6.42
N LEU A 499 -19.87 0.98 -7.47
CA LEU A 499 -18.51 0.47 -7.71
C LEU A 499 -17.59 0.80 -6.53
N SER A 500 -16.67 -0.11 -6.22
CA SER A 500 -15.52 0.22 -5.36
C SER A 500 -14.51 1.12 -6.08
N ALA A 501 -13.49 1.60 -5.36
CA ALA A 501 -12.51 2.51 -5.94
C ALA A 501 -11.78 1.91 -7.16
N VAL A 502 -11.33 0.64 -7.07
CA VAL A 502 -10.65 -0.02 -8.21
C VAL A 502 -11.61 -0.30 -9.37
N GLU A 503 -12.86 -0.66 -9.07
CA GLU A 503 -13.87 -0.90 -10.12
C GLU A 503 -14.19 0.40 -10.87
N GLU A 504 -14.42 1.50 -10.13
CA GLU A 504 -14.63 2.84 -10.70
C GLU A 504 -13.43 3.29 -11.53
N CYS A 505 -12.21 3.08 -11.01
CA CYS A 505 -10.96 3.44 -11.67
C CYS A 505 -10.76 2.77 -13.04
N LEU A 506 -11.20 1.52 -13.19
CA LEU A 506 -11.02 0.79 -14.45
C LEU A 506 -11.95 1.28 -15.56
N VAL A 507 -13.15 1.79 -15.23
CA VAL A 507 -14.13 2.23 -16.23
C VAL A 507 -13.59 3.43 -17.02
N GLY A 508 -13.65 3.33 -18.34
CA GLY A 508 -13.15 4.34 -19.27
C GLY A 508 -11.67 4.19 -19.65
N ASN A 509 -10.95 3.24 -19.08
CA ASN A 509 -9.56 2.98 -19.48
C ASN A 509 -9.48 2.32 -20.87
N PRO A 510 -8.47 2.65 -21.68
CA PRO A 510 -8.25 2.02 -22.97
C PRO A 510 -7.63 0.62 -22.82
N ILE A 511 -7.84 -0.22 -23.83
CA ILE A 511 -7.17 -1.52 -23.99
C ILE A 511 -6.54 -1.55 -25.38
N ALA A 512 -5.21 -1.51 -25.44
CA ALA A 512 -4.49 -1.56 -26.70
C ALA A 512 -4.36 -2.99 -27.24
N ASP A 513 -4.19 -3.96 -26.35
CA ASP A 513 -4.05 -5.38 -26.69
C ASP A 513 -4.84 -6.22 -25.67
N PRO A 514 -5.95 -6.87 -26.08
CA PRO A 514 -6.79 -7.64 -25.16
C PRO A 514 -6.11 -8.91 -24.62
N GLU A 515 -5.10 -9.45 -25.31
CA GLU A 515 -4.34 -10.63 -24.87
C GLU A 515 -3.22 -10.25 -23.88
N ARG A 516 -2.83 -8.97 -23.86
CA ARG A 516 -1.79 -8.42 -22.97
C ARG A 516 -2.26 -7.12 -22.30
N PRO A 517 -3.32 -7.16 -21.46
CA PRO A 517 -4.03 -5.96 -20.99
C PRO A 517 -3.27 -5.20 -19.88
N VAL A 518 -2.10 -4.65 -20.22
CA VAL A 518 -1.22 -3.95 -19.26
C VAL A 518 -1.90 -2.72 -18.64
N GLU A 519 -2.86 -2.10 -19.32
CA GLU A 519 -3.62 -0.96 -18.81
C GLU A 519 -4.46 -1.32 -17.59
N ILE A 520 -5.01 -2.54 -17.54
CA ILE A 520 -5.67 -3.08 -16.34
C ILE A 520 -4.65 -3.18 -15.20
N LEU A 521 -3.48 -3.78 -15.48
CA LEU A 521 -2.42 -3.96 -14.49
C LEU A 521 -1.93 -2.61 -13.93
N ARG A 522 -1.71 -1.60 -14.78
CA ARG A 522 -1.30 -0.25 -14.34
C ARG A 522 -2.26 0.34 -13.33
N SER A 523 -3.56 0.32 -13.63
CA SER A 523 -4.58 0.87 -12.73
C SER A 523 -4.70 0.06 -11.45
N VAL A 524 -4.78 -1.27 -11.55
CA VAL A 524 -4.91 -2.15 -10.38
C VAL A 524 -3.68 -2.07 -9.49
N HIS A 525 -2.47 -2.17 -10.04
CA HIS A 525 -1.23 -2.07 -9.27
C HIS A 525 -1.02 -0.69 -8.67
N SER A 526 -1.57 0.39 -9.24
CA SER A 526 -1.46 1.72 -8.62
C SER A 526 -2.09 1.78 -7.21
N TYR A 527 -3.11 0.96 -6.94
CA TYR A 527 -3.72 0.77 -5.62
C TYR A 527 -2.89 -0.05 -4.65
N ASP A 528 -1.83 -0.71 -5.13
CA ASP A 528 -1.01 -1.63 -4.36
C ASP A 528 -1.84 -2.69 -3.61
N PRO A 529 -2.51 -3.64 -4.30
CA PRO A 529 -3.39 -4.60 -3.64
C PRO A 529 -2.64 -5.54 -2.67
N CYS A 530 -3.11 -5.67 -1.42
CA CYS A 530 -2.81 -6.84 -0.56
C CYS A 530 -4.13 -7.54 -0.18
N ILE A 531 -4.44 -8.64 -0.86
CA ILE A 531 -5.68 -9.40 -0.65
C ILE A 531 -5.61 -10.22 0.63
N ALA A 532 -4.43 -10.64 1.09
CA ALA A 532 -4.33 -11.22 2.42
C ALA A 532 -4.57 -10.18 3.52
N CYS A 533 -4.15 -8.90 3.35
CA CYS A 533 -4.59 -7.84 4.28
C CYS A 533 -6.13 -7.69 4.17
N ALA A 534 -6.81 -8.05 3.07
CA ALA A 534 -8.26 -7.90 2.97
C ALA A 534 -9.06 -9.15 3.45
N VAL A 535 -8.43 -10.34 3.51
CA VAL A 535 -9.06 -11.61 3.91
C VAL A 535 -8.05 -12.54 4.62
N HIS A 536 -8.34 -13.11 5.82
CA HIS A 536 -7.31 -13.40 6.87
C HIS A 536 -7.11 -14.83 7.51
N VAL A 537 -5.95 -15.57 7.38
CA VAL A 537 -5.48 -17.04 7.63
C VAL A 537 -6.28 -18.39 7.39
N ILE A 538 -5.81 -19.31 6.50
CA ILE A 538 -6.30 -20.72 6.26
C ILE A 538 -5.82 -21.71 7.34
N HIS A 539 -6.63 -22.74 7.61
CA HIS A 539 -6.34 -23.92 8.44
C HIS A 539 -5.25 -24.85 7.85
N ALA A 540 -4.25 -25.20 8.65
CA ALA A 540 -3.26 -26.23 8.32
C ALA A 540 -3.71 -27.60 8.87
N GLY A 541 -4.17 -28.48 7.98
CA GLY A 541 -4.16 -29.94 8.16
C GLY A 541 -5.40 -30.59 8.80
N GLY A 542 -6.14 -31.34 7.98
CA GLY A 542 -7.13 -32.34 8.44
C GLY A 542 -8.18 -32.70 7.40
N GLU A 543 -7.84 -33.62 6.49
CA GLU A 543 -8.69 -34.37 5.55
C GLU A 543 -10.12 -33.85 5.25
N LYS A 544 -10.28 -33.16 4.11
CA LYS A 544 -11.43 -33.40 3.22
C LYS A 544 -10.99 -33.29 1.76
N THR A 545 -10.93 -34.44 1.09
CA THR A 545 -10.87 -34.54 -0.37
C THR A 545 -12.19 -34.01 -0.94
N PHE A 546 -12.11 -32.96 -1.77
CA PHE A 546 -13.21 -32.57 -2.64
C PHE A 546 -12.88 -33.06 -4.05
N LYS A 547 -13.65 -34.02 -4.54
CA LYS A 547 -13.62 -34.45 -5.94
C LYS A 547 -14.18 -33.30 -6.79
N VAL A 548 -13.34 -32.80 -7.68
CA VAL A 548 -13.77 -31.99 -8.82
C VAL A 548 -14.30 -32.98 -9.87
N LEU A 549 -15.54 -32.77 -10.34
CA LEU A 549 -15.94 -33.27 -11.66
C LEU A 549 -15.44 -32.28 -12.70
#